data_AF-A0A3B9LYW9-F1
#
_entry.id   AF-A0A3B9LYW9-F1
#
_cell.length_a   1.000
_cell.length_b   1.000
_cell.length_c   1.000
_cell.angle_alpha   90.00
_cell.angle_beta   90.00
_cell.angle_gamma   90.00
#
_symmetry.space_group_name_H-M   'P 1'
#
loop_
_entity.id
_entity.type
_entity.pdbx_description
1 polymer ?
#
loop_
_entity_poly.entity_id
_entity_poly.type
_entity_poly.pdbx_seq_one_letter_code
_entity_poly.pdbx_strand_id
1 'polypeptide(L)'
;MSSNSVKPLSCRFIDEESDVFLELTNGTDEALKSVEILTVFLKDLNTPGGGPSQAHIRFDAVSSIRPKENVVLSHKTWINGKVADASEDQLARLKTVSGENKPYVLDISWQDPEGKSRFQRIPVGH
;
A
#
# COMPACT_ATOMS: atom_id res chain seq x y z
N MET A 1 -29.33 2.51 -10.41
CA MET A 1 -28.14 3.20 -10.98
C MET A 1 -27.04 3.11 -9.95
N SER A 2 -26.08 2.21 -10.16
CA SER A 2 -24.94 2.05 -9.25
C SER A 2 -24.07 3.29 -9.43
N SER A 3 -23.96 4.13 -8.41
CA SER A 3 -22.97 5.20 -8.42
C SER A 3 -21.60 4.53 -8.55
N ASN A 4 -20.94 4.71 -9.69
CA ASN A 4 -19.50 4.49 -9.77
C ASN A 4 -18.87 5.56 -8.89
N SER A 5 -18.83 5.31 -7.58
CA SER A 5 -18.05 6.11 -6.65
C SER A 5 -16.60 5.98 -7.10
N VAL A 6 -16.11 7.03 -7.76
CA VAL A 6 -14.70 7.13 -8.15
C VAL A 6 -13.89 6.95 -6.87
N LYS A 7 -13.04 5.93 -6.83
CA LYS A 7 -12.17 5.68 -5.67
C LYS A 7 -11.20 6.86 -5.53
N PRO A 8 -11.16 7.55 -4.38
CA PRO A 8 -10.31 8.72 -4.18
C PRO A 8 -8.82 8.46 -4.45
N LEU A 9 -8.35 7.28 -4.07
CA LEU A 9 -6.96 6.87 -4.25
C LEU A 9 -6.86 5.71 -5.25
N SER A 10 -5.88 5.77 -6.14
CA SER A 10 -5.38 4.60 -6.87
C SER A 10 -3.91 4.36 -6.53
N CYS A 11 -3.44 3.13 -6.74
CA CYS A 11 -2.04 2.80 -6.54
C CYS A 11 -1.45 2.09 -7.75
N ARG A 12 -0.15 2.25 -7.96
CA ARG A 12 0.65 1.42 -8.87
C ARG A 12 1.99 1.07 -8.25
N PHE A 13 2.57 -0.03 -8.69
CA PHE A 13 3.94 -0.40 -8.33
C PHE A 13 4.86 -0.01 -9.48
N ILE A 14 5.95 0.67 -9.16
CA ILE A 14 6.96 1.13 -10.12
C ILE A 14 8.19 0.27 -9.92
N ASP A 15 8.72 -0.29 -11.01
CA ASP A 15 9.99 -1.01 -11.02
C ASP A 15 11.10 -0.03 -11.44
N GLU A 16 12.09 0.20 -10.58
CA GLU A 16 13.29 0.97 -10.91
C GLU A 16 14.53 0.14 -10.60
N GLU A 17 15.24 -0.27 -11.66
CA GLU A 17 16.43 -1.12 -11.57
C GLU A 17 16.20 -2.41 -10.75
N SER A 18 16.64 -2.42 -9.49
CA SER A 18 16.53 -3.56 -8.56
C SER A 18 15.49 -3.33 -7.46
N ASP A 19 14.81 -2.18 -7.46
CA ASP A 19 13.86 -1.76 -6.43
C ASP A 19 12.43 -1.71 -6.96
N VAL A 20 11.49 -1.93 -6.05
CA VAL A 20 10.05 -1.73 -6.28
C VAL A 20 9.58 -0.61 -5.37
N PHE A 21 8.77 0.30 -5.92
CA PHE A 21 8.16 1.39 -5.18
C PHE A 21 6.64 1.36 -5.29
N LEU A 22 5.95 1.87 -4.26
CA LEU A 22 4.51 2.09 -4.28
C LEU A 22 4.22 3.55 -4.56
N GLU A 23 3.49 3.83 -5.65
CA GLU A 23 2.95 5.15 -5.93
C GLU A 23 1.46 5.19 -5.59
N LEU A 24 1.03 6.25 -4.89
CA LEU A 24 -0.37 6.62 -4.71
C LEU A 24 -0.72 7.83 -5.58
N THR A 25 -1.88 7.77 -6.22
CA THR A 25 -2.48 8.90 -6.96
C THR A 25 -3.72 9.37 -6.24
N ASN A 26 -3.80 10.68 -5.96
CA ASN A 26 -5.04 11.32 -5.53
C ASN A 26 -5.90 11.66 -6.75
N GLY A 27 -6.96 10.88 -7.00
CA GLY A 27 -7.89 11.10 -8.11
C GLY A 27 -8.91 12.21 -7.87
N THR A 28 -8.94 12.84 -6.70
CA THR A 28 -9.94 13.86 -6.32
C THR A 28 -9.50 15.28 -6.67
N ASP A 29 -10.41 16.24 -6.50
CA ASP A 29 -10.14 17.68 -6.63
C ASP A 29 -9.78 18.32 -5.27
N GLU A 30 -9.64 17.50 -4.22
CA GLU A 30 -9.35 17.94 -2.85
C GLU A 30 -7.97 17.44 -2.40
N ALA A 31 -7.32 18.18 -1.50
CA ALA A 31 -6.10 17.70 -0.87
C ALA A 31 -6.43 16.64 0.19
N LEU A 32 -5.72 15.52 0.17
CA LEU A 32 -5.81 14.49 1.20
C LEU A 32 -4.71 14.78 2.22
N LYS A 33 -5.03 14.79 3.51
CA LYS A 33 -4.07 15.09 4.58
C LYS A 33 -3.81 13.86 5.43
N SER A 34 -2.63 13.78 6.06
CA SER A 34 -2.25 12.70 6.97
C SER A 34 -2.54 11.32 6.38
N VAL A 35 -2.06 11.09 5.15
CA VAL A 35 -2.29 9.85 4.41
C VAL A 35 -1.39 8.77 4.98
N GLU A 36 -1.99 7.68 5.43
CA GLU A 36 -1.30 6.56 6.06
C GLU A 36 -1.78 5.24 5.45
N ILE A 37 -0.85 4.30 5.28
CA ILE A 37 -1.16 2.90 4.94
C ILE A 37 -0.90 2.06 6.19
N LEU A 38 -1.91 1.32 6.65
CA LEU A 38 -1.73 0.38 7.75
C LEU A 38 -0.70 -0.68 7.38
N THR A 39 0.02 -1.17 8.40
CA THR A 39 1.05 -2.19 8.25
C THR A 39 0.52 -3.41 7.50
N VAL A 40 1.21 -3.82 6.45
CA VAL A 40 0.83 -4.98 5.63
C VAL A 40 1.59 -6.20 6.14
N PHE A 41 0.88 -7.19 6.68
CA PHE A 41 1.45 -8.46 7.13
C PHE A 41 1.48 -9.47 5.98
N LEU A 42 2.68 -9.97 5.67
CA LEU A 42 2.88 -10.90 4.58
C LEU A 42 2.68 -12.34 5.06
N LYS A 43 1.99 -13.15 4.25
CA LYS A 43 1.81 -14.57 4.57
C LYS A 43 3.15 -15.28 4.50
N ASP A 44 3.38 -16.24 5.40
CA ASP A 44 4.47 -17.19 5.22
C ASP A 44 4.07 -18.19 4.13
N LEU A 45 4.83 -18.21 3.03
CA LEU A 45 4.58 -19.12 1.91
C LEU A 45 5.11 -20.53 2.17
N ASN A 46 6.02 -20.68 3.14
CA ASN A 46 6.66 -21.96 3.46
C ASN A 46 5.84 -22.81 4.44
N THR A 47 4.83 -22.21 5.09
CA THR A 47 3.96 -22.91 6.04
C THR A 47 2.60 -23.19 5.40
N PRO A 48 2.25 -24.47 5.12
CA PRO A 48 0.91 -24.84 4.66
C PRO A 48 -0.15 -24.36 5.66
N GLY A 49 -1.11 -23.55 5.19
CA GLY A 49 -2.14 -22.95 6.03
C GLY A 49 -1.82 -21.55 6.57
N GLY A 50 -0.63 -21.00 6.28
CA GLY A 50 -0.28 -19.62 6.62
C GLY A 50 0.05 -19.44 8.10
N GLY A 51 1.23 -19.88 8.50
CA GLY A 51 1.78 -19.63 9.84
C GLY A 51 1.86 -18.14 10.18
N PRO A 52 2.18 -17.78 11.45
CA PRO A 52 2.24 -16.38 11.88
C PRO A 52 3.18 -15.59 10.96
N SER A 53 2.67 -14.45 10.48
CA SER A 53 3.42 -13.55 9.60
C SER A 53 4.75 -13.15 10.25
N GLN A 54 5.86 -13.59 9.67
CA GLN A 54 7.20 -13.21 10.09
C GLN A 54 7.68 -11.91 9.43
N ALA A 55 7.04 -11.52 8.32
CA ALA A 55 7.43 -10.37 7.51
C ALA A 55 6.28 -9.37 7.39
N HIS A 56 6.56 -8.08 7.58
CA HIS A 56 5.58 -7.01 7.37
C HIS A 56 6.21 -5.77 6.74
N ILE A 57 5.39 -4.99 6.06
CA ILE A 57 5.81 -3.76 5.38
C ILE A 57 5.14 -2.57 6.05
N ARG A 58 5.94 -1.54 6.36
CA ARG A 58 5.46 -0.24 6.85
C ARG A 58 5.80 0.82 5.83
N PHE A 59 4.83 1.68 5.54
CA PHE A 59 5.00 2.85 4.68
C PHE A 59 5.13 4.10 5.56
N ASP A 60 5.93 5.05 5.10
CA ASP A 60 6.00 6.36 5.74
C ASP A 60 4.69 7.13 5.51
N ALA A 61 4.25 7.85 6.54
CA ALA A 61 3.07 8.69 6.45
C ALA A 61 3.33 9.90 5.54
N VAL A 62 2.35 10.29 4.74
CA VAL A 62 2.42 11.48 3.88
C VAL A 62 1.57 12.58 4.47
N SER A 63 2.17 13.73 4.76
CA SER A 63 1.49 14.87 5.38
C SER A 63 0.33 15.39 4.53
N SER A 64 0.51 15.45 3.21
CA SER A 64 -0.57 15.76 2.27
C SER A 64 -0.26 15.29 0.85
N ILE A 65 -1.29 14.86 0.12
CA ILE A 65 -1.28 14.62 -1.32
C ILE A 65 -2.24 15.62 -1.97
N ARG A 66 -1.72 16.46 -2.87
CA ARG A 66 -2.48 17.49 -3.59
C ARG A 66 -3.49 16.86 -4.56
N PRO A 67 -4.50 17.62 -5.01
CA PRO A 67 -5.39 17.17 -6.08
C PRO A 67 -4.61 16.70 -7.31
N LYS A 68 -4.97 15.53 -7.85
CA LYS A 68 -4.36 14.92 -9.05
C LYS A 68 -2.85 14.65 -8.95
N GLU A 69 -2.28 14.68 -7.75
CA GLU A 69 -0.86 14.41 -7.52
C GLU A 69 -0.59 12.91 -7.39
N ASN A 70 0.61 12.52 -7.83
CA ASN A 70 1.20 11.22 -7.60
C ASN A 70 2.30 11.37 -6.54
N VAL A 71 2.33 10.48 -5.55
CA VAL A 71 3.40 10.43 -4.56
C VAL A 71 3.97 9.02 -4.51
N VAL A 72 5.31 8.94 -4.54
CA VAL A 72 6.03 7.69 -4.31
C VAL A 72 6.30 7.56 -2.82
N LEU A 73 5.86 6.44 -2.24
CA LEU A 73 5.98 6.18 -0.82
C LEU A 73 7.30 5.46 -0.52
N SER A 74 8.00 5.96 0.50
CA SER A 74 9.07 5.20 1.14
C SER A 74 8.48 4.12 2.05
N HIS A 75 9.16 2.98 2.14
CA HIS A 75 8.76 1.87 2.99
C HIS A 75 9.95 1.20 3.68
N LYS A 76 9.64 0.38 4.67
CA LYS A 76 10.58 -0.55 5.29
C LYS A 76 9.94 -1.93 5.39
N THR A 77 10.66 -2.93 4.89
CA THR A 77 10.35 -4.33 5.14
C THR A 77 10.96 -4.76 6.47
N TRP A 78 10.17 -5.44 7.30
CA TRP A 78 10.60 -5.99 8.58
C TRP A 78 10.46 -7.50 8.54
N ILE A 79 11.50 -8.24 8.92
CA ILE A 79 11.52 -9.70 9.00
C ILE A 79 11.99 -10.09 10.40
N ASN A 80 11.22 -10.93 11.10
CA ASN A 80 11.52 -11.39 12.47
C ASN A 80 11.81 -10.22 13.44
N GLY A 81 11.09 -9.10 13.28
CA GLY A 81 11.22 -7.91 14.12
C GLY A 81 12.43 -7.01 13.82
N LYS A 82 13.18 -7.27 12.75
CA LYS A 82 14.31 -6.43 12.30
C LYS A 82 14.03 -5.84 10.91
N VAL A 83 14.58 -4.66 10.62
CA VAL A 83 14.52 -4.08 9.27
C VAL A 83 15.35 -4.99 8.33
N ALA A 84 14.75 -5.38 7.23
CA ALA A 84 15.37 -6.19 6.20
C ALA A 84 16.35 -5.35 5.37
N ASP A 85 17.40 -5.99 4.85
CA ASP A 85 18.29 -5.37 3.87
C ASP A 85 17.57 -5.24 2.51
N ALA A 86 18.08 -4.38 1.62
CA ALA A 86 17.47 -4.14 0.31
C ALA A 86 17.30 -5.44 -0.52
N SER A 87 18.25 -6.37 -0.43
CA SER A 87 18.17 -7.68 -1.10
C SER A 87 17.07 -8.60 -0.57
N GLU A 88 16.55 -8.33 0.62
CA GLU A 88 15.48 -9.07 1.28
C GLU A 88 14.15 -8.30 1.26
N ASP A 89 14.08 -7.17 0.53
CA ASP A 89 12.84 -6.42 0.40
C ASP A 89 11.73 -7.26 -0.24
N GLN A 90 10.52 -7.12 0.29
CA GLN A 90 9.39 -7.95 -0.11
C GLN A 90 8.23 -7.14 -0.71
N LEU A 91 8.43 -5.86 -1.06
CA LEU A 91 7.35 -5.03 -1.62
C LEU A 91 6.83 -5.58 -2.96
N ALA A 92 7.71 -6.22 -3.75
CA ALA A 92 7.34 -6.91 -4.98
C ALA A 92 6.20 -7.94 -4.79
N ARG A 93 6.03 -8.48 -3.58
CA ARG A 93 4.93 -9.41 -3.24
C ARG A 93 3.55 -8.77 -3.29
N LEU A 94 3.48 -7.44 -3.20
CA LEU A 94 2.23 -6.69 -3.31
C LEU A 94 1.88 -6.35 -4.77
N LYS A 95 2.75 -6.64 -5.75
CA LYS A 95 2.41 -6.47 -7.16
C LYS A 95 1.30 -7.45 -7.55
N THR A 96 0.28 -6.95 -8.25
CA THR A 96 -0.79 -7.81 -8.80
C THR A 96 -0.27 -8.57 -10.00
N VAL A 97 -0.37 -9.90 -9.98
CA VAL A 97 -0.16 -10.75 -11.15
C VAL A 97 -1.53 -11.20 -11.68
N SER A 98 -1.75 -11.10 -12.99
CA SER A 98 -3.01 -11.49 -13.61
C SER A 98 -3.24 -12.99 -13.44
N GLY A 99 -4.35 -13.37 -12.79
CA GLY A 99 -4.75 -14.77 -12.58
C GLY A 99 -4.57 -15.31 -11.16
N GLU A 100 -3.97 -14.54 -10.25
CA GLU A 100 -3.77 -14.96 -8.85
C GLU A 100 -4.69 -14.22 -7.86
N ASN A 101 -4.91 -14.85 -6.70
CA ASN A 101 -5.83 -14.40 -5.66
C ASN A 101 -5.18 -13.30 -4.82
N LYS A 102 -5.39 -12.02 -5.18
CA LYS A 102 -5.00 -10.81 -4.41
C LYS A 102 -5.08 -11.01 -2.89
N PRO A 103 -4.01 -11.46 -2.21
CA PRO A 103 -4.11 -11.97 -0.85
C PRO A 103 -3.94 -10.86 0.18
N TYR A 104 -3.59 -9.66 -0.28
CA TYR A 104 -3.25 -8.52 0.55
C TYR A 104 -4.17 -7.34 0.24
N VAL A 105 -4.25 -6.41 1.19
CA VAL A 105 -5.03 -5.20 1.09
C VAL A 105 -4.18 -4.06 1.61
N LEU A 106 -4.09 -2.97 0.84
CA LEU A 106 -3.64 -1.69 1.34
C LEU A 106 -4.85 -1.04 2.03
N ASP A 107 -4.82 -1.03 3.35
CA ASP A 107 -5.78 -0.28 4.17
C ASP A 107 -5.25 1.13 4.34
N ILE A 108 -5.86 2.10 3.66
CA ILE A 108 -5.39 3.48 3.58
C ILE A 108 -6.34 4.39 4.32
N SER A 109 -5.83 5.29 5.14
CA SER A 109 -6.58 6.34 5.82
C SER A 109 -6.04 7.72 5.49
N TRP A 110 -6.92 8.73 5.49
CA TRP A 110 -6.56 10.14 5.35
C TRP A 110 -7.61 11.04 6.02
N GLN A 111 -7.30 12.31 6.17
CA GLN A 111 -8.25 13.35 6.56
C GLN A 111 -8.70 14.14 5.32
N ASP A 112 -10.01 14.32 5.18
CA ASP A 112 -10.60 15.21 4.17
C ASP A 112 -10.41 16.70 4.54
N PRO A 113 -10.80 17.67 3.68
CA PRO A 113 -10.63 19.09 3.98
C PRO A 113 -11.33 19.56 5.26
N GLU A 114 -12.38 18.84 5.68
CA GLU A 114 -13.15 19.10 6.90
C GLU A 114 -12.48 18.49 8.15
N GLY A 115 -11.37 17.78 7.97
CA GLY A 115 -10.63 17.10 9.04
C GLY A 115 -11.21 15.74 9.43
N LYS A 116 -12.18 15.20 8.68
CA LYS A 116 -12.78 13.89 8.99
C LYS A 116 -11.92 12.78 8.43
N SER A 117 -11.71 11.74 9.24
CA SER A 117 -11.02 10.53 8.80
C SER A 117 -11.84 9.76 7.78
N ARG A 118 -11.18 9.39 6.69
CA ARG A 118 -11.70 8.58 5.59
C ARG A 118 -10.81 7.36 5.41
N PHE A 119 -11.37 6.32 4.81
CA PHE A 119 -10.71 5.03 4.65
C PHE A 119 -10.99 4.43 3.28
N GLN A 120 -10.00 3.77 2.71
CA GLN A 120 -10.13 3.01 1.48
C GLN A 120 -9.32 1.72 1.57
N ARG A 121 -9.92 0.62 1.10
CA ARG A 121 -9.25 -0.68 0.96
C ARG A 121 -8.90 -0.89 -0.51
N ILE A 122 -7.63 -1.13 -0.83
CA ILE A 122 -7.18 -1.48 -2.17
C ILE A 122 -6.59 -2.90 -2.16
N PRO A 123 -7.28 -3.89 -2.75
CA PRO A 123 -6.73 -5.23 -2.89
C PRO A 123 -5.50 -5.26 -3.80
N VAL A 124 -4.43 -5.87 -3.34
CA VAL A 124 -3.12 -5.96 -4.01
C VAL A 124 -2.51 -7.37 -3.83
N GLY A 125 -1.36 -7.58 -4.47
CA GLY A 125 -0.64 -8.84 -4.45
C GLY A 125 -1.13 -9.86 -5.46
N HIS A 126 -0.38 -10.95 -5.50
CA HIS A 126 -0.57 -12.13 -6.31
C HIS A 126 -1.01 -13.28 -5.41
#